data_AF-A0AAP9CYJ2-F1
#
_entry.id   AF-A0AAP9CYJ2-F1
#
_cell.length_a   1.000
_cell.length_b   1.000
_cell.length_c   1.000
_cell.angle_alpha   90.00
_cell.angle_beta   90.00
_cell.angle_gamma   90.00
#
_symmetry.space_group_name_H-M   'P 1'
#
loop_
_entity.id
_entity.type
_entity.pdbx_description
1 polymer ?
#
loop_
_entity_poly.entity_id
_entity_poly.type
_entity_poly.pdbx_seq_one_letter_code
_entity_poly.pdbx_strand_id
1 'polypeptide(L)'
;MKVFNNLIILGLLLVGSAIACHRETSLEERDIVIDLSVSNPYLPMSVLVDTIESVRLQLPSPYFWGMVDNVISKDSCYYISDRKQEMAFRFDKNGTFLNTIGQRGEGPGEYREMDSFFVGKDCVYVCDMGKRTIYSYDFDGKFLQSFSFPYSLVFNDVVELPDGRFLCHRPSEDENCKGLWVLDQKGRRVKNLLEYEKGIPYVHSAWNTLCAQEDGTIKIYNPVDGSYYQYDAVNDTVVRTMRQKSNLPMLADFHCSDRELYETKEECTYSLFTVDGKNLVFSLWSFNSPNKGMWSVYFKKDGRIEQGNLTKMDIPGYSEMGRPVSSNIPNTFVTVYTDEFPDDAFPSAYQQQEINEQTAILSLLRLR
;
A
#
# COMPACT_ATOMS: atom_id res chain seq x y z
N MET A 1 -60.46 -43.94 47.23
CA MET A 1 -61.26 -44.00 45.99
C MET A 1 -60.40 -43.41 44.88
N LYS A 2 -60.34 -44.10 43.73
CA LYS A 2 -59.48 -43.85 42.55
C LYS A 2 -59.52 -42.35 42.12
N VAL A 3 -58.53 -41.74 41.46
CA VAL A 3 -58.02 -42.04 40.11
C VAL A 3 -56.72 -41.24 39.87
N PHE A 4 -55.75 -41.88 39.20
CA PHE A 4 -54.55 -41.32 38.55
C PHE A 4 -54.89 -40.60 37.23
N ASN A 5 -54.26 -39.44 36.93
CA ASN A 5 -53.36 -39.28 35.76
C ASN A 5 -53.00 -37.81 35.41
N ASN A 6 -51.69 -37.60 35.27
CA ASN A 6 -50.94 -36.80 34.29
C ASN A 6 -51.35 -35.36 33.95
N LEU A 7 -50.43 -34.40 34.19
CA LEU A 7 -49.87 -33.57 33.11
C LEU A 7 -48.57 -32.84 33.52
N ILE A 8 -47.46 -33.27 32.90
CA ILE A 8 -46.35 -32.52 32.28
C ILE A 8 -45.67 -31.38 33.06
N ILE A 9 -44.38 -31.63 33.33
CA ILE A 9 -43.31 -30.72 33.77
C ILE A 9 -43.05 -29.63 32.71
N LEU A 10 -43.01 -28.36 33.12
CA LEU A 10 -42.20 -27.35 32.44
C LEU A 10 -41.71 -26.30 33.46
N GLY A 11 -40.52 -26.54 34.02
CA GLY A 11 -39.75 -25.52 34.73
C GLY A 11 -39.05 -24.62 33.70
N LEU A 12 -39.49 -23.37 33.60
CA LEU A 12 -38.82 -22.34 32.81
C LEU A 12 -37.52 -21.92 33.50
N LEU A 13 -36.42 -22.54 33.10
CA LEU A 13 -35.07 -22.02 33.30
C LEU A 13 -34.87 -20.86 32.33
N LEU A 14 -34.95 -19.63 32.84
CA LEU A 14 -34.46 -18.41 32.20
C LEU A 14 -32.94 -18.50 32.06
N VAL A 15 -32.47 -19.18 31.02
CA VAL A 15 -31.11 -18.99 30.51
C VAL A 15 -31.17 -17.72 29.65
N GLY A 16 -30.80 -16.60 30.25
CA GLY A 16 -30.56 -15.37 29.53
C GLY A 16 -29.39 -15.59 28.57
N SER A 17 -29.70 -15.87 27.31
CA SER A 17 -28.74 -15.82 26.22
C SER A 17 -28.26 -14.37 26.10
N ALA A 18 -27.07 -14.10 26.63
CA ALA A 18 -26.25 -12.98 26.18
C ALA A 18 -25.90 -13.25 24.71
N ILE A 19 -26.82 -12.88 23.82
CA ILE A 19 -26.51 -12.71 22.41
C ILE A 19 -25.61 -11.48 22.38
N ALA A 20 -24.30 -11.74 22.47
CA ALA A 20 -23.30 -10.80 22.04
C ALA A 20 -23.67 -10.43 20.61
N CYS A 21 -24.12 -9.20 20.40
CA CYS A 21 -24.27 -8.62 19.09
C CYS A 21 -22.89 -8.63 18.42
N HIS A 22 -22.58 -9.71 17.71
CA HIS A 22 -21.62 -9.69 16.62
C HIS A 22 -22.25 -8.78 15.56
N ARG A 23 -21.84 -7.52 15.60
CA ARG A 23 -22.11 -6.59 14.51
C ARG A 23 -21.21 -7.05 13.37
N GLU A 24 -21.70 -7.95 12.53
CA GLU A 24 -21.12 -8.15 11.20
C GLU A 24 -21.24 -6.81 10.49
N THR A 25 -20.17 -6.02 10.52
CA THR A 25 -19.99 -4.94 9.57
C THR A 25 -19.81 -5.59 8.22
N SER A 26 -20.92 -5.82 7.51
CA SER A 26 -20.88 -6.13 6.08
C SER A 26 -20.15 -4.96 5.41
N LEU A 27 -18.98 -5.23 4.83
CA LEU A 27 -18.28 -4.27 3.99
C LEU A 27 -19.19 -3.99 2.78
N GLU A 28 -19.87 -2.83 2.77
CA GLU A 28 -20.68 -2.43 1.63
C GLU A 28 -19.77 -2.16 0.44
N GLU A 29 -19.91 -2.96 -0.61
CA GLU A 29 -19.24 -2.73 -1.87
C GLU A 29 -19.75 -1.43 -2.52
N ARG A 30 -18.82 -0.57 -2.95
CA ARG A 30 -19.16 0.73 -3.55
C ARG A 30 -18.41 0.94 -4.87
N ASP A 31 -19.18 1.18 -5.92
CA ASP A 31 -18.66 1.67 -7.20
C ASP A 31 -18.64 3.20 -7.20
N ILE A 32 -17.46 3.79 -7.42
CA ILE A 32 -17.24 5.23 -7.47
C ILE A 32 -16.79 5.58 -8.88
N VAL A 33 -17.52 6.49 -9.54
CA VAL A 33 -17.14 7.01 -10.86
C VAL A 33 -16.48 8.36 -10.69
N ILE A 34 -15.24 8.48 -11.16
CA ILE A 34 -14.48 9.72 -11.22
C ILE A 34 -14.58 10.28 -12.63
N ASP A 35 -15.20 11.46 -12.78
CA ASP A 35 -15.29 12.14 -14.07
C ASP A 35 -13.96 12.83 -14.39
N LEU A 36 -13.16 12.24 -15.28
CA LEU A 36 -11.86 12.75 -15.70
C LEU A 36 -11.95 13.77 -16.84
N SER A 37 -13.17 14.09 -17.32
CA SER A 37 -13.38 15.14 -18.31
C SER A 37 -13.47 16.54 -17.68
N VAL A 38 -13.68 16.61 -16.36
CA VAL A 38 -13.70 17.87 -15.60
C VAL A 38 -12.31 18.47 -15.56
N SER A 39 -12.15 19.69 -16.08
CA SER A 39 -10.87 20.38 -16.10
C SER A 39 -10.85 21.51 -15.06
N ASN A 40 -10.39 21.16 -13.86
CA ASN A 40 -9.95 22.14 -12.87
C ASN A 40 -8.42 22.22 -12.92
N PRO A 41 -7.81 23.42 -12.97
CA PRO A 41 -6.36 23.52 -13.07
C PRO A 41 -5.66 23.00 -11.80
N TYR A 42 -6.28 23.20 -10.63
CA TYR A 42 -5.66 22.94 -9.34
C TYR A 42 -6.60 22.23 -8.36
N LEU A 43 -6.05 21.28 -7.61
CA LEU A 43 -6.63 20.69 -6.40
C LEU A 43 -5.89 21.26 -5.17
N PRO A 44 -6.51 22.12 -4.34
CA PRO A 44 -5.87 22.64 -3.13
C PRO A 44 -5.61 21.51 -2.12
N MET A 45 -4.40 21.44 -1.55
CA MET A 45 -4.06 20.40 -0.58
C MET A 45 -4.80 20.57 0.76
N SER A 46 -5.18 21.80 1.12
CA SER A 46 -5.96 22.09 2.35
C SER A 46 -7.33 21.40 2.40
N VAL A 47 -7.85 20.97 1.25
CA VAL A 47 -9.12 20.22 1.10
C VAL A 47 -9.04 18.83 1.73
N LEU A 48 -7.88 18.17 1.64
CA LEU A 48 -7.70 16.80 2.12
C LEU A 48 -6.78 16.72 3.35
N VAL A 49 -5.85 17.66 3.50
CA VAL A 49 -4.87 17.67 4.60
C VAL A 49 -5.41 18.50 5.76
N ASP A 50 -5.39 17.92 6.95
CA ASP A 50 -5.71 18.60 8.20
C ASP A 50 -4.46 19.19 8.84
N THR A 51 -3.43 18.36 9.04
CA THR A 51 -2.16 18.75 9.65
C THR A 51 -0.99 18.11 8.92
N ILE A 52 0.18 18.74 9.02
CA ILE A 52 1.44 18.18 8.54
C ILE A 52 2.38 18.04 9.72
N GLU A 53 2.76 16.80 10.01
CA GLU A 53 3.86 16.49 10.93
C GLU A 53 5.12 16.21 10.13
N SER A 54 6.29 16.42 10.71
CA SER A 54 7.56 16.20 10.01
C SER A 54 8.57 15.56 10.92
N VAL A 55 9.29 14.56 10.37
CA VAL A 55 10.35 13.84 11.05
C VAL A 55 11.61 14.00 10.21
N ARG A 56 12.65 14.59 10.80
CA ARG A 56 13.96 14.67 10.16
C ARG A 56 14.68 13.34 10.36
N LEU A 57 15.04 12.70 9.27
CA LEU A 57 15.81 11.46 9.23
C LEU A 57 17.26 11.77 8.89
N GLN A 58 18.18 11.31 9.73
CA GLN A 58 19.61 11.49 9.52
C GLN A 58 20.30 10.13 9.40
N LEU A 59 20.87 9.86 8.24
CA LEU A 59 21.75 8.71 8.03
C LEU A 59 23.17 9.01 8.51
N PRO A 60 23.87 8.04 9.11
CA PRO A 60 25.31 8.15 9.37
C PRO A 60 26.12 7.84 8.11
N SER A 61 27.34 8.38 8.03
CA SER A 61 28.31 7.98 7.00
C SER A 61 28.62 6.48 7.09
N PRO A 62 28.74 5.75 5.97
CA PRO A 62 28.77 6.23 4.58
C PRO A 62 27.40 6.22 3.86
N TYR A 63 26.28 6.09 4.57
CA TYR A 63 24.96 6.00 3.94
C TYR A 63 24.44 7.37 3.50
N PHE A 64 23.68 7.34 2.41
CA PHE A 64 22.99 8.49 1.82
C PHE A 64 21.67 8.03 1.20
N TRP A 65 20.73 8.96 1.06
CA TRP A 65 19.44 8.73 0.43
C TRP A 65 19.61 8.73 -1.09
N GLY A 66 19.06 7.70 -1.73
CA GLY A 66 18.81 7.68 -3.16
C GLY A 66 17.34 7.97 -3.41
N MET A 67 16.52 6.92 -3.48
CA MET A 67 15.09 7.04 -3.73
C MET A 67 14.32 6.23 -2.68
N VAL A 68 13.78 6.92 -1.68
CA VAL A 68 12.91 6.30 -0.66
C VAL A 68 11.66 5.71 -1.31
N ASP A 69 11.43 4.41 -1.16
CA ASP A 69 10.34 3.73 -1.85
C ASP A 69 9.13 3.53 -0.92
N ASN A 70 9.39 3.09 0.31
CA ASN A 70 8.36 2.73 1.28
C ASN A 70 8.73 3.24 2.69
N VAL A 71 7.73 3.69 3.44
CA VAL A 71 7.84 4.09 4.85
C VAL A 71 6.82 3.30 5.66
N ILE A 72 7.31 2.31 6.39
CA ILE A 72 6.48 1.42 7.19
C ILE A 72 6.61 1.83 8.66
N SER A 73 5.49 2.16 9.28
CA SER A 73 5.35 2.29 10.73
C SER A 73 5.07 0.94 11.35
N LYS A 74 5.86 0.58 12.35
CA LYS A 74 5.52 -0.51 13.27
C LYS A 74 6.07 -0.19 14.64
N ASP A 75 5.22 -0.35 15.65
CA ASP A 75 5.53 -0.06 17.04
C ASP A 75 6.15 1.34 17.19
N SER A 76 7.31 1.46 17.82
CA SER A 76 8.03 2.73 18.00
C SER A 76 9.07 3.03 16.92
N CYS A 77 9.00 2.39 15.76
CA CYS A 77 9.99 2.55 14.70
C CYS A 77 9.39 2.87 13.34
N TYR A 78 10.18 3.55 12.51
CA TYR A 78 9.99 3.59 11.06
C TYR A 78 10.98 2.63 10.40
N TYR A 79 10.50 1.89 9.41
CA TYR A 79 11.31 1.07 8.53
C TYR A 79 11.18 1.65 7.12
N ILE A 80 12.30 2.04 6.54
CA ILE A 80 12.34 2.84 5.33
C ILE A 80 13.22 2.13 4.32
N SER A 81 12.64 1.78 3.17
CA SER A 81 13.40 1.20 2.06
C SER A 81 13.82 2.29 1.09
N ASP A 82 15.04 2.16 0.58
CA ASP A 82 15.57 2.96 -0.51
C ASP A 82 15.87 2.05 -1.70
N ARG A 83 15.10 2.22 -2.77
CA ARG A 83 15.19 1.35 -3.97
C ARG A 83 16.41 1.62 -4.82
N LYS A 84 16.99 2.82 -4.77
CA LYS A 84 18.18 3.17 -5.56
C LYS A 84 19.44 2.65 -4.87
N GLN A 85 19.44 2.64 -3.53
CA GLN A 85 20.50 2.02 -2.74
C GLN A 85 20.34 0.51 -2.56
N GLU A 86 19.13 -0.02 -2.76
CA GLU A 86 18.75 -1.39 -2.40
C GLU A 86 19.01 -1.69 -0.91
N MET A 87 18.68 -0.72 -0.05
CA MET A 87 18.92 -0.78 1.38
C MET A 87 17.65 -0.45 2.16
N ALA A 88 17.49 -1.08 3.32
CA ALA A 88 16.46 -0.73 4.28
C ALA A 88 17.08 -0.25 5.59
N PHE A 89 16.48 0.79 6.15
CA PHE A 89 16.94 1.49 7.34
C PHE A 89 15.84 1.50 8.40
N ARG A 90 16.23 1.36 9.66
CA ARG A 90 15.33 1.46 10.80
C ARG A 90 15.64 2.72 11.61
N PHE A 91 14.60 3.46 11.94
CA PHE A 91 14.65 4.68 12.73
C PHE A 91 13.69 4.58 13.92
N ASP A 92 13.96 5.31 15.00
CA ASP A 92 12.93 5.60 15.98
C ASP A 92 11.90 6.62 15.42
N LYS A 93 10.81 6.88 16.14
CA LYS A 93 9.80 7.88 15.72
C LYS A 93 10.30 9.33 15.74
N ASN A 94 11.44 9.61 16.38
CA ASN A 94 12.06 10.94 16.39
C ASN A 94 12.98 11.16 15.18
N GLY A 95 13.25 10.11 14.39
CA GLY A 95 14.12 10.15 13.22
C GLY A 95 15.58 9.84 13.53
N THR A 96 15.88 9.27 14.70
CA THR A 96 17.21 8.76 15.04
C THR A 96 17.46 7.45 14.32
N PHE A 97 18.54 7.36 13.55
CA PHE A 97 18.98 6.11 12.92
C PHE A 97 19.32 5.06 13.99
N LEU A 98 18.79 3.85 13.80
CA LEU A 98 19.04 2.70 14.68
C LEU A 98 19.98 1.69 14.03
N ASN A 99 19.60 1.17 12.86
CA ASN A 99 20.36 0.13 12.15
C ASN A 99 19.92 -0.01 10.68
N THR A 100 20.72 -0.71 9.89
CA THR A 100 20.31 -1.24 8.58
C THR A 100 19.63 -2.59 8.77
N ILE A 101 18.83 -3.00 7.78
CA ILE A 101 18.24 -4.34 7.71
C ILE A 101 18.97 -5.18 6.66
N GLY A 102 19.55 -6.28 7.09
CA GLY A 102 20.31 -7.17 6.21
C GLY A 102 21.50 -6.48 5.55
N GLN A 103 22.05 -7.15 4.55
CA GLN A 103 23.19 -6.66 3.78
C GLN A 103 23.11 -7.18 2.35
N ARG A 104 23.49 -6.31 1.41
CA ARG A 104 23.63 -6.67 0.01
C ARG A 104 24.90 -7.48 -0.23
N GLY A 105 24.78 -8.58 -0.96
CA GLY A 105 25.89 -9.43 -1.36
C GLY A 105 25.48 -10.85 -1.79
N GLU A 106 26.46 -11.74 -1.79
CA GLU A 106 26.32 -13.13 -2.28
C GLU A 106 26.53 -14.17 -1.17
N GLY A 107 26.84 -13.72 0.06
CA GLY A 107 27.06 -14.58 1.21
C GLY A 107 25.77 -15.14 1.81
N PRO A 108 25.89 -16.10 2.76
CA PRO A 108 24.75 -16.62 3.50
C PRO A 108 24.01 -15.51 4.26
N GLY A 109 22.70 -15.38 4.01
CA GLY A 109 21.86 -14.34 4.63
C GLY A 109 21.94 -12.97 3.96
N GLU A 110 22.74 -12.82 2.90
CA GLU A 110 22.81 -11.61 2.07
C GLU A 110 21.87 -11.74 0.86
N TYR A 111 21.23 -10.62 0.51
CA TYR A 111 20.40 -10.49 -0.69
C TYR A 111 21.18 -9.80 -1.81
N ARG A 112 20.90 -10.12 -3.06
CA ARG A 112 21.55 -9.49 -4.23
C ARG A 112 20.81 -8.24 -4.68
N GLU A 113 19.48 -8.35 -4.72
CA GLU A 113 18.52 -7.32 -5.14
C GLU A 113 17.43 -7.22 -4.06
N MET A 114 16.96 -6.00 -3.78
CA MET A 114 15.87 -5.74 -2.82
C MET A 114 14.61 -5.35 -3.60
N ASP A 115 13.99 -6.32 -4.27
CA ASP A 115 12.79 -6.09 -5.10
C ASP A 115 11.55 -5.78 -4.27
N SER A 116 11.49 -6.29 -3.03
CA SER A 116 10.43 -5.93 -2.08
C SER A 116 10.94 -5.92 -0.66
N PHE A 117 10.41 -5.01 0.15
CA PHE A 117 10.69 -4.89 1.57
C PHE A 117 9.37 -4.73 2.32
N PHE A 118 9.13 -5.61 3.31
CA PHE A 118 7.92 -5.57 4.12
C PHE A 118 8.22 -5.98 5.56
N VAL A 119 7.41 -5.46 6.49
CA VAL A 119 7.56 -5.72 7.92
C VAL A 119 6.46 -6.68 8.35
N GLY A 120 6.88 -7.79 8.94
CA GLY A 120 6.01 -8.81 9.47
C GLY A 120 5.59 -8.58 10.91
N LYS A 121 5.04 -9.63 11.53
CA LYS A 121 4.68 -9.62 12.94
C LYS A 121 5.91 -9.54 13.84
N ASP A 122 6.86 -10.45 13.63
CA ASP A 122 8.00 -10.69 14.53
C ASP A 122 9.37 -10.42 13.86
N CYS A 123 9.39 -10.15 12.56
CA CYS A 123 10.60 -9.94 11.78
C CYS A 123 10.34 -9.01 10.58
N VAL A 124 11.40 -8.69 9.86
CA VAL A 124 11.35 -7.93 8.59
C VAL A 124 11.80 -8.82 7.46
N TYR A 125 11.26 -8.59 6.28
CA TYR A 125 11.50 -9.42 5.11
C TYR A 125 12.07 -8.62 3.96
N VAL A 126 13.01 -9.23 3.26
CA VAL A 126 13.51 -8.78 1.96
C VAL A 126 13.22 -9.88 0.94
N CYS A 127 12.53 -9.53 -0.13
CA CYS A 127 12.37 -10.40 -1.28
C CYS A 127 13.44 -10.07 -2.32
N ASP A 128 14.25 -11.07 -2.63
CA ASP A 128 15.14 -11.06 -3.79
C ASP A 128 14.48 -11.88 -4.89
N MET A 129 13.87 -11.17 -5.84
CA MET A 129 13.19 -11.78 -6.96
C MET A 129 14.23 -12.50 -7.82
N GLY A 130 15.38 -11.92 -8.09
CA GLY A 130 16.47 -12.54 -8.84
C GLY A 130 16.92 -13.92 -8.34
N LYS A 131 17.06 -14.08 -7.02
CA LYS A 131 17.37 -15.34 -6.32
C LYS A 131 16.14 -16.18 -5.99
N ARG A 132 14.93 -15.68 -6.29
CA ARG A 132 13.64 -16.28 -5.93
C ARG A 132 13.60 -16.72 -4.46
N THR A 133 14.05 -15.82 -3.58
CA THR A 133 14.24 -16.12 -2.16
C THR A 133 13.71 -14.97 -1.32
N ILE A 134 12.94 -15.31 -0.28
CA ILE A 134 12.54 -14.36 0.76
C ILE A 134 13.45 -14.59 1.97
N TYR A 135 14.13 -13.54 2.39
CA TYR A 135 14.98 -13.49 3.57
C TYR A 135 14.20 -12.85 4.71
N SER A 136 14.39 -13.37 5.92
CA SER A 136 13.85 -12.78 7.14
C SER A 136 14.98 -12.36 8.07
N TYR A 137 14.84 -11.19 8.67
CA TYR A 137 15.77 -10.61 9.62
C TYR A 137 15.03 -10.21 10.89
N ASP A 138 15.71 -10.23 12.04
CA ASP A 138 15.16 -9.57 13.23
C ASP A 138 15.11 -8.04 13.03
N PHE A 139 14.48 -7.33 13.96
CA PHE A 139 14.39 -5.87 13.89
C PHE A 139 15.74 -5.15 14.04
N ASP A 140 16.76 -5.83 14.57
CA ASP A 140 18.13 -5.33 14.64
C ASP A 140 18.92 -5.62 13.34
N GLY A 141 18.26 -6.18 12.32
CA GLY A 141 18.78 -6.39 10.98
C GLY A 141 19.60 -7.67 10.83
N LYS A 142 19.59 -8.58 11.81
CA LYS A 142 20.35 -9.84 11.74
C LYS A 142 19.54 -10.91 11.05
N PHE A 143 20.20 -11.64 10.16
CA PHE A 143 19.58 -12.72 9.40
C PHE A 143 19.05 -13.82 10.33
N LEU A 144 17.81 -14.26 10.09
CA LEU A 144 17.16 -15.35 10.82
C LEU A 144 17.12 -16.61 9.96
N GLN A 145 16.44 -16.52 8.81
CA GLN A 145 16.25 -17.64 7.89
C GLN A 145 15.82 -17.12 6.51
N SER A 146 15.86 -18.00 5.52
CA SER A 146 15.31 -17.74 4.20
C SER A 146 14.60 -18.97 3.65
N PHE A 147 13.73 -18.75 2.68
CA PHE A 147 13.12 -19.82 1.89
C PHE A 147 13.03 -19.40 0.43
N SER A 148 13.20 -20.37 -0.47
CA SER A 148 13.07 -20.15 -1.91
C SER A 148 11.66 -20.45 -2.39
N PHE A 149 11.27 -19.80 -3.48
CA PHE A 149 10.00 -20.04 -4.16
C PHE A 149 10.25 -20.39 -5.65
N PRO A 150 9.31 -21.07 -6.33
CA PRO A 150 9.50 -21.46 -7.73
C PRO A 150 9.73 -20.27 -8.67
N TYR A 151 10.58 -20.44 -9.68
CA TYR A 151 10.84 -19.42 -10.71
C TYR A 151 9.59 -18.97 -11.48
N SER A 152 8.57 -19.84 -11.56
CA SER A 152 7.28 -19.56 -12.19
C SER A 152 6.38 -18.62 -11.38
N LEU A 153 6.72 -18.35 -10.11
CA LEU A 153 6.04 -17.37 -9.28
C LEU A 153 6.79 -16.04 -9.39
N VAL A 154 6.13 -15.06 -9.96
CA VAL A 154 6.60 -13.67 -10.04
C VAL A 154 5.47 -12.82 -9.51
N PHE A 155 5.78 -11.87 -8.64
CA PHE A 155 4.83 -10.96 -8.02
C PHE A 155 5.47 -9.59 -7.88
N ASN A 156 4.64 -8.55 -7.89
CA ASN A 156 5.09 -7.17 -7.72
C ASN A 156 5.14 -6.78 -6.25
N ASP A 157 4.28 -7.38 -5.43
CA ASP A 157 4.14 -7.03 -4.03
C ASP A 157 3.82 -8.26 -3.18
N VAL A 158 4.28 -8.24 -1.93
CA VAL A 158 4.11 -9.32 -0.97
C VAL A 158 4.04 -8.80 0.47
N VAL A 159 3.16 -9.39 1.27
CA VAL A 159 3.07 -9.11 2.71
C VAL A 159 2.89 -10.41 3.51
N GLU A 160 3.27 -10.38 4.79
CA GLU A 160 2.96 -11.46 5.73
C GLU A 160 1.48 -11.40 6.15
N LEU A 161 0.80 -12.54 6.12
CA LEU A 161 -0.54 -12.73 6.64
C LEU A 161 -0.50 -12.98 8.17
N PRO A 162 -1.60 -12.76 8.92
CA PRO A 162 -1.62 -12.96 10.37
C PRO A 162 -1.23 -14.37 10.87
N ASP A 163 -1.32 -15.37 10.01
CA ASP A 163 -0.94 -16.76 10.30
C ASP A 163 0.49 -17.12 9.83
N GLY A 164 1.27 -16.14 9.38
CA GLY A 164 2.64 -16.29 8.92
C GLY A 164 2.79 -16.83 7.48
N ARG A 165 1.70 -16.99 6.74
CA ARG A 165 1.74 -17.19 5.29
C ARG A 165 2.02 -15.87 4.57
N PHE A 166 2.20 -15.89 3.25
CA PHE A 166 2.49 -14.69 2.48
C PHE A 166 1.43 -14.47 1.41
N LEU A 167 0.84 -13.27 1.37
CA LEU A 167 -0.04 -12.84 0.29
C LEU A 167 0.80 -12.17 -0.78
N CYS A 168 0.74 -12.68 -2.00
CA CYS A 168 1.41 -12.11 -3.17
C CYS A 168 0.38 -11.49 -4.11
N HIS A 169 0.75 -10.39 -4.75
CA HIS A 169 -0.07 -9.73 -5.75
C HIS A 169 0.70 -9.47 -7.04
N ARG A 170 0.03 -9.75 -8.16
CA ARG A 170 0.50 -9.39 -9.50
C ARG A 170 -0.67 -8.78 -10.30
N PRO A 171 -0.71 -7.44 -10.47
CA PRO A 171 -1.78 -6.73 -11.20
C PRO A 171 -1.92 -7.16 -12.66
N SER A 172 -0.85 -7.19 -13.43
CA SER A 172 -0.81 -7.89 -14.72
C SER A 172 0.63 -8.01 -15.21
N GLU A 173 1.03 -9.17 -15.72
CA GLU A 173 2.13 -9.41 -16.66
C GLU A 173 2.30 -10.93 -16.92
N ASP A 174 2.61 -11.32 -18.17
CA ASP A 174 2.82 -12.67 -18.74
C ASP A 174 1.89 -13.82 -18.31
N GLU A 175 1.87 -14.93 -19.06
CA GLU A 175 0.89 -16.02 -18.86
C GLU A 175 0.95 -16.72 -17.49
N ASN A 176 2.00 -16.46 -16.70
CA ASN A 176 2.28 -17.16 -15.45
C ASN A 176 1.97 -16.28 -14.22
N CYS A 177 0.94 -16.69 -13.48
CA CYS A 177 0.57 -16.18 -12.14
C CYS A 177 0.13 -14.71 -12.09
N LYS A 178 -1.12 -14.44 -12.49
CA LYS A 178 -1.79 -13.14 -12.31
C LYS A 178 -2.83 -13.22 -11.19
N GLY A 179 -3.04 -12.13 -10.48
CA GLY A 179 -4.02 -12.07 -9.39
C GLY A 179 -3.40 -12.12 -8.01
N LEU A 180 -4.13 -12.72 -7.07
CA LEU A 180 -3.78 -12.84 -5.66
C LEU A 180 -3.65 -14.30 -5.28
N TRP A 181 -2.56 -14.65 -4.62
CA TRP A 181 -2.35 -16.00 -4.11
C TRP A 181 -1.58 -16.00 -2.80
N VAL A 182 -1.67 -17.13 -2.11
CA VAL A 182 -0.99 -17.34 -0.82
C VAL A 182 0.16 -18.32 -1.00
N LEU A 183 1.34 -17.94 -0.52
CA LEU A 183 2.45 -18.84 -0.29
C LEU A 183 2.45 -19.31 1.17
N ASP A 184 2.81 -20.56 1.40
CA ASP A 184 3.15 -21.00 2.75
C ASP A 184 4.55 -20.53 3.17
N GLN A 185 4.92 -20.82 4.42
CA GLN A 185 6.22 -20.50 5.02
C GLN A 185 7.43 -21.16 4.34
N LYS A 186 7.21 -22.03 3.35
CA LYS A 186 8.23 -22.70 2.56
C LYS A 186 8.23 -22.22 1.11
N GLY A 187 7.53 -21.13 0.79
CA GLY A 187 7.48 -20.55 -0.55
C GLY A 187 6.60 -21.31 -1.54
N ARG A 188 5.77 -22.25 -1.07
CA ARG A 188 4.88 -23.02 -1.95
C ARG A 188 3.55 -22.30 -2.09
N ARG A 189 3.06 -22.12 -3.31
CA ARG A 189 1.70 -21.61 -3.56
C ARG A 189 0.68 -22.63 -3.06
N VAL A 190 -0.06 -22.26 -2.02
CA VAL A 190 -1.05 -23.12 -1.35
C VAL A 190 -2.49 -22.72 -1.64
N LYS A 191 -2.73 -21.49 -2.11
CA LYS A 191 -4.07 -21.00 -2.41
C LYS A 191 -4.06 -19.97 -3.52
N ASN A 192 -5.06 -20.01 -4.39
CA ASN A 192 -5.40 -18.91 -5.29
C ASN A 192 -6.61 -18.18 -4.71
N LEU A 193 -6.53 -16.86 -4.58
CA LEU A 193 -7.60 -16.03 -4.02
C LEU A 193 -8.36 -15.29 -5.13
N LEU A 194 -7.65 -14.71 -6.10
CA LEU A 194 -8.20 -14.10 -7.29
C LEU A 194 -7.34 -14.44 -8.49
N GLU A 195 -7.98 -14.61 -9.64
CA GLU A 195 -7.32 -14.73 -10.94
C GLU A 195 -7.82 -13.60 -11.83
N TYR A 196 -6.90 -12.88 -12.46
CA TYR A 196 -7.22 -11.78 -13.37
C TYR A 196 -7.22 -12.27 -14.82
N GLU A 197 -8.01 -11.61 -15.67
CA GLU A 197 -8.13 -11.98 -17.07
C GLU A 197 -6.80 -11.83 -17.84
N LYS A 198 -6.60 -12.70 -18.84
CA LYS A 198 -5.42 -12.67 -19.69
C LYS A 198 -5.49 -11.53 -20.70
N GLY A 199 -4.32 -11.06 -21.12
CA GLY A 199 -4.20 -10.02 -22.14
C GLY A 199 -4.59 -8.62 -21.68
N ILE A 200 -4.73 -8.36 -20.38
CA ILE A 200 -4.94 -6.99 -19.89
C ILE A 200 -3.58 -6.33 -19.65
N PRO A 201 -3.33 -5.10 -20.14
CA PRO A 201 -2.07 -4.41 -19.90
C PRO A 201 -1.98 -3.85 -18.47
N TYR A 202 -0.76 -3.69 -17.96
CA TYR A 202 -0.48 -3.00 -16.70
C TYR A 202 0.70 -2.06 -16.84
N VAL A 203 0.48 -0.79 -16.49
CA VAL A 203 1.55 0.19 -16.40
C VAL A 203 2.15 0.15 -15.00
N HIS A 204 3.40 -0.32 -14.90
CA HIS A 204 4.10 -0.41 -13.63
C HIS A 204 4.12 0.91 -12.87
N SER A 205 3.78 0.83 -11.60
CA SER A 205 3.91 1.90 -10.62
C SER A 205 4.90 1.48 -9.54
N ALA A 206 5.61 2.45 -8.96
CA ALA A 206 6.40 2.25 -7.74
C ALA A 206 5.50 2.21 -6.48
N TRP A 207 4.19 2.34 -6.64
CA TRP A 207 3.23 2.32 -5.55
C TRP A 207 2.89 0.89 -5.15
N ASN A 208 2.93 0.60 -3.85
CA ASN A 208 2.57 -0.71 -3.33
C ASN A 208 1.08 -0.99 -3.56
N THR A 209 0.79 -2.23 -3.91
CA THR A 209 -0.57 -2.71 -4.13
C THR A 209 -1.11 -3.48 -2.93
N LEU A 210 -0.24 -3.88 -2.01
CA LEU A 210 -0.55 -4.49 -0.73
C LEU A 210 -0.10 -3.56 0.41
N CYS A 211 -0.96 -3.42 1.41
CA CYS A 211 -0.67 -2.62 2.59
C CYS A 211 -1.12 -3.38 3.84
N ALA A 212 -0.16 -3.81 4.66
CA ALA A 212 -0.41 -4.39 5.97
C ALA A 212 -0.49 -3.28 7.03
N GLN A 213 -1.66 -3.13 7.63
CA GLN A 213 -1.95 -2.17 8.70
C GLN A 213 -1.43 -2.70 10.04
N GLU A 214 -1.18 -1.81 11.00
CA GLU A 214 -0.72 -2.19 12.35
C GLU A 214 -1.73 -3.08 13.11
N ASP A 215 -3.03 -2.98 12.80
CA ASP A 215 -4.08 -3.82 13.38
C ASP A 215 -4.18 -5.23 12.75
N GLY A 216 -3.30 -5.55 11.80
CA GLY A 216 -3.27 -6.81 11.07
C GLY A 216 -4.19 -6.86 9.85
N THR A 217 -4.95 -5.79 9.57
CA THR A 217 -5.74 -5.68 8.35
C THR A 217 -4.83 -5.57 7.13
N ILE A 218 -5.15 -6.30 6.06
CA ILE A 218 -4.41 -6.22 4.81
C ILE A 218 -5.34 -5.68 3.73
N LYS A 219 -4.97 -4.52 3.19
CA LYS A 219 -5.66 -3.87 2.08
C LYS A 219 -4.92 -4.17 0.78
N ILE A 220 -5.69 -4.38 -0.28
CA ILE A 220 -5.21 -4.62 -1.62
C ILE A 220 -5.81 -3.58 -2.55
N TYR A 221 -5.00 -3.00 -3.42
CA TYR A 221 -5.46 -2.14 -4.51
C TYR A 221 -5.02 -2.74 -5.85
N ASN A 222 -5.98 -2.96 -6.74
CA ASN A 222 -5.71 -3.36 -8.12
C ASN A 222 -5.79 -2.14 -9.05
N PRO A 223 -4.65 -1.61 -9.52
CA PRO A 223 -4.62 -0.41 -10.38
C PRO A 223 -5.21 -0.64 -11.77
N VAL A 224 -5.36 -1.90 -12.19
CA VAL A 224 -5.85 -2.27 -13.53
C VAL A 224 -7.34 -1.97 -13.70
N ASP A 225 -8.15 -2.34 -12.69
CA ASP A 225 -9.61 -2.17 -12.72
C ASP A 225 -10.13 -1.18 -11.66
N GLY A 226 -9.22 -0.64 -10.84
CA GLY A 226 -9.49 0.28 -9.75
C GLY A 226 -10.15 -0.36 -8.52
N SER A 227 -10.12 -1.68 -8.42
CA SER A 227 -10.75 -2.41 -7.30
C SER A 227 -9.89 -2.37 -6.04
N TYR A 228 -10.55 -2.23 -4.90
CA TYR A 228 -9.96 -2.34 -3.57
C TYR A 228 -10.53 -3.59 -2.91
N TYR A 229 -9.63 -4.38 -2.34
CA TYR A 229 -9.99 -5.57 -1.59
C TYR A 229 -9.43 -5.49 -0.18
N GLN A 230 -10.06 -6.24 0.71
CA GLN A 230 -9.53 -6.53 2.04
C GLN A 230 -9.38 -8.04 2.18
N TYR A 231 -8.25 -8.49 2.74
CA TYR A 231 -8.07 -9.89 3.11
C TYR A 231 -8.90 -10.19 4.36
N ASP A 232 -9.72 -11.24 4.26
CA ASP A 232 -10.50 -11.78 5.36
C ASP A 232 -9.76 -12.99 5.94
N ALA A 233 -9.07 -12.76 7.06
CA ALA A 233 -8.30 -13.80 7.73
C ALA A 233 -9.17 -14.91 8.36
N VAL A 234 -10.45 -14.65 8.63
CA VAL A 234 -11.37 -15.65 9.22
C VAL A 234 -11.77 -16.66 8.16
N ASN A 235 -12.15 -16.18 6.99
CA ASN A 235 -12.61 -17.02 5.88
C ASN A 235 -11.47 -17.42 4.92
N ASP A 236 -10.27 -16.87 5.09
CA ASP A 236 -9.11 -17.06 4.21
C ASP A 236 -9.45 -16.62 2.76
N THR A 237 -10.20 -15.53 2.61
CA THR A 237 -10.69 -15.01 1.32
C THR A 237 -10.30 -13.54 1.13
N VAL A 238 -10.63 -12.97 -0.02
CA VAL A 238 -10.59 -11.51 -0.20
C VAL A 238 -12.00 -11.01 -0.52
N VAL A 239 -12.34 -9.85 0.02
CA VAL A 239 -13.63 -9.20 -0.18
C VAL A 239 -13.39 -7.86 -0.87
N ARG A 240 -14.05 -7.62 -2.00
CA ARG A 240 -14.02 -6.31 -2.66
C ARG A 240 -14.78 -5.32 -1.80
N THR A 241 -14.11 -4.23 -1.39
CA THR A 241 -14.71 -3.20 -0.54
C THR A 241 -15.16 -1.99 -1.33
N MET A 242 -14.50 -1.73 -2.46
CA MET A 242 -14.74 -0.55 -3.28
C MET A 242 -14.18 -0.79 -4.69
N ARG A 243 -14.70 -0.07 -5.67
CA ARG A 243 -14.08 0.06 -6.99
C ARG A 243 -14.13 1.51 -7.43
N GLN A 244 -12.98 2.08 -7.71
CA GLN A 244 -12.85 3.43 -8.23
C GLN A 244 -12.61 3.35 -9.74
N LYS A 245 -13.59 3.75 -10.55
CA LYS A 245 -13.50 3.75 -12.01
C LYS A 245 -13.55 5.16 -12.57
N SER A 246 -12.98 5.38 -13.74
CA SER A 246 -13.18 6.63 -14.46
C SER A 246 -14.45 6.56 -15.34
N ASN A 247 -14.88 7.70 -15.87
CA ASN A 247 -15.89 7.74 -16.94
C ASN A 247 -15.31 7.49 -18.35
N LEU A 248 -14.00 7.19 -18.44
CA LEU A 248 -13.28 6.84 -19.67
C LEU A 248 -12.88 5.36 -19.62
N PRO A 249 -12.45 4.76 -20.75
CA PRO A 249 -11.92 3.40 -20.73
C PRO A 249 -10.76 3.26 -19.74
N MET A 250 -10.74 2.15 -19.00
CA MET A 250 -9.68 1.77 -18.07
C MET A 250 -8.80 0.66 -18.64
N LEU A 251 -7.64 0.39 -18.02
CA LEU A 251 -6.75 -0.71 -18.47
C LEU A 251 -7.49 -2.04 -18.59
N ALA A 252 -8.36 -2.34 -17.64
CA ALA A 252 -9.19 -3.55 -17.63
C ALA A 252 -10.12 -3.71 -18.85
N ASP A 253 -10.42 -2.62 -19.57
CA ASP A 253 -11.27 -2.65 -20.76
C ASP A 253 -10.48 -3.00 -22.04
N PHE A 254 -9.14 -3.08 -21.96
CA PHE A 254 -8.26 -3.41 -23.08
C PHE A 254 -7.75 -4.84 -23.02
N HIS A 255 -7.80 -5.52 -24.16
CA HIS A 255 -7.20 -6.84 -24.36
C HIS A 255 -5.97 -6.73 -25.27
N CYS A 256 -4.89 -6.16 -24.74
CA CYS A 256 -3.60 -6.04 -25.42
C CYS A 256 -2.42 -6.14 -24.45
N SER A 257 -1.21 -6.31 -24.98
CA SER A 257 0.04 -6.18 -24.22
C SER A 257 0.38 -4.71 -23.92
N ASP A 258 1.26 -4.47 -22.94
CA ASP A 258 1.70 -3.11 -22.59
C ASP A 258 2.34 -2.39 -23.77
N ARG A 259 3.10 -3.11 -24.61
CA ARG A 259 3.70 -2.54 -25.82
C ARG A 259 2.64 -2.04 -26.79
N GLU A 260 1.59 -2.82 -26.99
CA GLU A 260 0.46 -2.45 -27.84
C GLU A 260 -0.35 -1.30 -27.22
N LEU A 261 -0.44 -1.22 -25.89
CA LEU A 261 -1.11 -0.11 -25.19
C LEU A 261 -0.47 1.25 -25.52
N TYR A 262 0.85 1.33 -25.67
CA TYR A 262 1.52 2.57 -26.05
C TYR A 262 1.36 2.93 -27.53
N GLU A 263 0.98 1.97 -28.38
CA GLU A 263 0.72 2.17 -29.81
C GLU A 263 -0.75 2.48 -30.10
N THR A 264 -1.67 2.22 -29.15
CA THR A 264 -3.09 2.52 -29.33
C THR A 264 -3.37 4.02 -29.39
N LYS A 265 -4.32 4.40 -30.24
CA LYS A 265 -4.83 5.78 -30.32
C LYS A 265 -6.01 6.03 -29.37
N GLU A 266 -6.61 4.96 -28.86
CA GLU A 266 -7.69 5.06 -27.88
C GLU A 266 -7.12 5.46 -26.52
N GLU A 267 -7.74 6.46 -25.91
CA GLU A 267 -7.30 6.94 -24.59
C GLU A 267 -7.77 5.97 -23.50
N CYS A 268 -6.82 5.53 -22.70
CA CYS A 268 -7.03 4.62 -21.58
C CYS A 268 -6.58 5.31 -20.29
N THR A 269 -7.30 5.03 -19.20
CA THR A 269 -7.07 5.62 -17.89
C THR A 269 -6.79 4.58 -16.83
N TYR A 270 -6.06 4.97 -15.80
CA TYR A 270 -5.76 4.13 -14.65
C TYR A 270 -5.29 5.01 -13.51
N SER A 271 -5.41 4.53 -12.28
CA SER A 271 -4.88 5.25 -11.13
C SER A 271 -3.57 4.62 -10.67
N LEU A 272 -2.47 5.35 -10.88
CA LEU A 272 -1.10 4.91 -10.56
C LEU A 272 -0.84 4.81 -9.06
N PHE A 273 -1.47 5.67 -8.29
CA PHE A 273 -1.31 5.74 -6.85
C PHE A 273 -2.66 6.10 -6.22
N THR A 274 -2.89 5.55 -5.04
CA THR A 274 -4.03 5.91 -4.21
C THR A 274 -3.73 5.80 -2.72
N VAL A 275 -4.38 6.65 -1.92
CA VAL A 275 -4.44 6.54 -0.46
C VAL A 275 -5.88 6.35 -0.04
N ASP A 276 -6.16 5.17 0.49
CA ASP A 276 -7.44 4.84 1.12
C ASP A 276 -7.45 5.30 2.58
N GLY A 277 -7.78 6.58 2.79
CA GLY A 277 -7.92 7.20 4.10
C GLY A 277 -9.20 6.82 4.83
N LYS A 278 -9.38 7.32 6.05
CA LYS A 278 -10.56 7.02 6.88
C LYS A 278 -11.84 7.58 6.26
N ASN A 279 -11.82 8.85 5.88
CA ASN A 279 -13.00 9.58 5.37
C ASN A 279 -12.93 9.91 3.88
N LEU A 280 -11.78 9.70 3.25
CA LEU A 280 -11.55 10.05 1.85
C LEU A 280 -10.68 9.03 1.12
N VAL A 281 -10.72 9.09 -0.21
CA VAL A 281 -9.81 8.37 -1.10
C VAL A 281 -9.13 9.41 -1.98
N PHE A 282 -7.80 9.48 -1.91
CA PHE A 282 -6.98 10.41 -2.69
C PHE A 282 -6.22 9.64 -3.76
N SER A 283 -6.35 10.03 -5.03
CA SER A 283 -5.79 9.25 -6.15
C SER A 283 -5.19 10.17 -7.23
N LEU A 284 -4.11 9.73 -7.86
CA LEU A 284 -3.63 10.26 -9.15
C LEU A 284 -4.10 9.32 -10.25
N TRP A 285 -4.75 9.92 -11.23
CA TRP A 285 -5.13 9.29 -12.47
C TRP A 285 -4.13 9.66 -13.54
N SER A 286 -3.79 8.69 -14.37
CA SER A 286 -2.98 8.90 -15.57
C SER A 286 -3.64 8.28 -16.78
N PHE A 287 -3.08 8.66 -17.91
CA PHE A 287 -3.55 8.32 -19.23
C PHE A 287 -2.39 7.65 -19.96
N ASN A 288 -2.69 6.73 -20.88
CA ASN A 288 -1.69 6.19 -21.80
C ASN A 288 -1.08 7.28 -22.71
N SER A 289 -1.81 8.39 -22.92
CA SER A 289 -1.31 9.58 -23.59
C SER A 289 -0.36 10.38 -22.68
N PRO A 290 0.79 10.85 -23.18
CA PRO A 290 1.76 11.57 -22.36
C PRO A 290 1.22 12.91 -21.85
N ASN A 291 1.78 13.38 -20.73
CA ASN A 291 1.52 14.70 -20.12
C ASN A 291 0.07 14.99 -19.70
N LYS A 292 -0.75 13.95 -19.48
CA LYS A 292 -2.06 14.07 -18.86
C LYS A 292 -2.08 13.39 -17.50
N GLY A 293 -2.64 14.07 -16.52
CA GLY A 293 -2.85 13.55 -15.18
C GLY A 293 -3.96 14.32 -14.47
N MET A 294 -4.63 13.67 -13.54
CA MET A 294 -5.71 14.27 -12.76
C MET A 294 -5.63 13.76 -11.33
N TRP A 295 -5.62 14.68 -10.37
CA TRP A 295 -5.77 14.35 -8.96
C TRP A 295 -7.23 14.36 -8.58
N SER A 296 -7.65 13.43 -7.74
CA SER A 296 -9.02 13.36 -7.23
C SER A 296 -9.06 13.05 -5.75
N VAL A 297 -9.99 13.66 -5.03
CA VAL A 297 -10.38 13.33 -3.66
C VAL A 297 -11.85 12.95 -3.68
N TYR A 298 -12.15 11.71 -3.31
CA TYR A 298 -13.52 11.26 -3.05
C TYR A 298 -13.80 11.25 -1.55
N PHE A 299 -14.85 11.93 -1.11
CA PHE A 299 -15.28 11.97 0.29
C PHE A 299 -16.31 10.86 0.56
N LYS A 300 -15.95 9.89 1.40
CA LYS A 300 -16.75 8.67 1.65
C LYS A 300 -18.09 8.94 2.34
N LYS A 301 -18.20 10.05 3.07
CA LYS A 301 -19.37 10.39 3.88
C LYS A 301 -20.56 10.83 3.02
N ASP A 302 -20.31 11.66 2.02
CA ASP A 302 -21.35 12.32 1.22
C ASP A 302 -21.20 12.08 -0.29
N GLY A 303 -20.15 11.38 -0.70
CA GLY A 303 -19.88 11.07 -2.10
C GLY A 303 -19.33 12.24 -2.91
N ARG A 304 -19.00 13.36 -2.26
CA ARG A 304 -18.45 14.55 -2.92
C ARG A 304 -17.10 14.22 -3.56
N ILE A 305 -16.83 14.79 -4.72
CA ILE A 305 -15.56 14.64 -5.43
C ILE A 305 -14.96 16.03 -5.65
N GLU A 306 -13.68 16.18 -5.32
CA GLU A 306 -12.86 17.35 -5.71
C GLU A 306 -11.70 16.88 -6.59
N GLN A 307 -11.35 17.64 -7.62
CA GLN A 307 -10.38 17.24 -8.64
C GLN A 307 -9.57 18.42 -9.15
N GLY A 308 -8.38 18.13 -9.66
CA GLY A 308 -7.56 19.10 -10.40
C GLY A 308 -6.37 18.48 -11.13
N ASN A 309 -5.97 19.09 -12.25
CA ASN A 309 -4.86 18.62 -13.08
C ASN A 309 -3.51 18.62 -12.32
N LEU A 310 -3.32 19.60 -11.44
CA LEU A 310 -2.16 19.72 -10.56
C LEU A 310 -2.63 19.86 -9.11
N THR A 311 -1.83 19.39 -8.16
CA THR A 311 -2.00 19.78 -6.75
C THR A 311 -1.51 21.21 -6.56
N LYS A 312 -2.19 21.97 -5.70
CA LYS A 312 -1.73 23.29 -5.25
C LYS A 312 -1.46 23.21 -3.76
N MET A 313 -0.19 23.37 -3.38
CA MET A 313 0.19 23.48 -1.98
C MET A 313 -0.21 24.86 -1.44
N ASP A 314 -1.40 24.93 -0.82
CA ASP A 314 -1.99 26.14 -0.28
C ASP A 314 -1.92 26.21 1.26
N ILE A 315 -1.12 25.32 1.86
CA ILE A 315 -0.90 25.22 3.30
C ILE A 315 0.27 26.14 3.67
N PRO A 316 0.09 27.09 4.62
CA PRO A 316 1.15 28.03 5.00
C PRO A 316 2.45 27.34 5.43
N GLY A 317 3.58 27.82 4.90
CA GLY A 317 4.92 27.27 5.17
C GLY A 317 5.38 26.19 4.19
N TYR A 318 4.50 25.76 3.28
CA TYR A 318 4.77 24.71 2.30
C TYR A 318 4.58 25.22 0.87
N SER A 319 5.61 25.08 0.05
CA SER A 319 5.63 25.46 -1.37
C SER A 319 5.25 24.30 -2.30
N GLU A 320 5.64 23.08 -1.92
CA GLU A 320 5.48 21.86 -2.70
C GLU A 320 5.06 20.72 -1.78
N MET A 321 4.53 19.63 -2.36
CA MET A 321 4.00 18.47 -1.62
C MET A 321 5.07 17.45 -1.19
N GLY A 322 6.25 17.46 -1.84
CA GLY A 322 7.28 16.43 -1.69
C GLY A 322 6.98 15.18 -2.51
N ARG A 323 7.89 14.19 -2.52
CA ARG A 323 7.70 12.98 -3.33
C ARG A 323 6.82 11.99 -2.56
N PRO A 324 5.70 11.53 -3.12
CA PRO A 324 4.87 10.50 -2.50
C PRO A 324 5.64 9.20 -2.32
N VAL A 325 5.39 8.51 -1.20
CA VAL A 325 5.94 7.18 -0.91
C VAL A 325 4.84 6.26 -0.38
N SER A 326 4.98 4.97 -0.64
CA SER A 326 4.09 3.96 -0.05
C SER A 326 4.22 4.00 1.48
N SER A 327 3.11 3.79 2.19
CA SER A 327 3.12 3.72 3.64
C SER A 327 1.93 2.95 4.20
N ASN A 328 2.10 2.39 5.39
CA ASN A 328 1.02 1.82 6.19
C ASN A 328 0.54 2.75 7.32
N ILE A 329 1.06 3.97 7.42
CA ILE A 329 0.65 4.91 8.48
C ILE A 329 -0.84 5.25 8.30
N PRO A 330 -1.70 4.95 9.27
CA PRO A 330 -3.14 5.12 9.11
C PRO A 330 -3.54 6.55 8.79
N ASN A 331 -4.51 6.71 7.88
CA ASN A 331 -5.13 8.00 7.55
C ASN A 331 -4.12 9.12 7.24
N THR A 332 -3.01 8.77 6.57
CA THR A 332 -1.90 9.67 6.32
C THR A 332 -1.43 9.51 4.89
N PHE A 333 -1.22 10.62 4.20
CA PHE A 333 -0.46 10.66 2.98
C PHE A 333 0.98 11.02 3.30
N VAL A 334 1.92 10.20 2.87
CA VAL A 334 3.32 10.31 3.27
C VAL A 334 4.14 10.79 2.08
N THR A 335 4.91 11.84 2.31
CA THR A 335 5.85 12.36 1.33
C THR A 335 7.23 12.50 1.93
N VAL A 336 8.25 12.51 1.07
CA VAL A 336 9.63 12.65 1.47
C VAL A 336 10.28 13.78 0.67
N TYR A 337 11.06 14.59 1.37
CA TYR A 337 11.99 15.55 0.77
C TYR A 337 13.42 15.12 1.06
N THR A 338 14.26 15.16 0.03
CA THR A 338 15.71 14.92 0.09
C THR A 338 16.43 16.06 -0.62
N ASP A 339 17.75 16.02 -0.66
CA ASP A 339 18.58 16.92 -1.46
C ASP A 339 18.46 16.72 -2.98
N GLU A 340 17.73 15.69 -3.44
CA GLU A 340 17.38 15.54 -4.86
C GLU A 340 16.31 16.56 -5.31
N PHE A 341 15.70 17.33 -4.39
CA PHE A 341 14.78 18.43 -4.71
C PHE A 341 15.51 19.75 -4.95
N PRO A 342 15.06 20.59 -5.90
CA PRO A 342 15.59 21.94 -6.04
C PRO A 342 15.40 22.76 -4.75
N ASP A 343 16.48 23.39 -4.27
CA ASP A 343 16.48 24.17 -3.01
C ASP A 343 15.44 25.29 -3.00
N ASP A 344 15.17 25.91 -4.16
CA ASP A 344 14.21 27.00 -4.34
C ASP A 344 12.74 26.53 -4.24
N ALA A 345 12.50 25.25 -4.47
CA ALA A 345 11.20 24.60 -4.31
C ALA A 345 10.97 24.09 -2.88
N PHE A 346 11.99 24.14 -2.01
CA PHE A 346 11.92 23.57 -0.68
C PHE A 346 10.99 24.37 0.25
N PRO A 347 10.09 23.71 1.01
CA PRO A 347 9.22 24.38 1.97
C PRO A 347 10.00 25.29 2.93
N SER A 348 9.52 26.51 3.14
CA SER A 348 10.13 27.43 4.12
C SER A 348 10.04 26.89 5.55
N ALA A 349 9.08 26.00 5.82
CA ALA A 349 9.01 25.21 7.04
C ALA A 349 10.29 24.40 7.33
N TYR A 350 11.10 24.12 6.31
CA TYR A 350 12.31 23.31 6.42
C TYR A 350 13.59 24.07 6.02
N GLN A 351 13.52 25.32 5.56
CA GLN A 351 14.70 26.08 5.12
C GLN A 351 15.76 26.30 6.22
N GLN A 352 15.37 26.21 7.49
CA GLN A 352 16.30 26.26 8.62
C GLN A 352 16.99 24.92 8.90
N GLN A 353 16.60 23.86 8.19
CA GLN A 353 17.20 22.55 8.31
C GLN A 353 18.31 22.44 7.27
N GLU A 354 19.53 22.10 7.70
CA GLU A 354 20.60 21.75 6.78
C GLU A 354 20.24 20.41 6.11
N ILE A 355 20.04 20.41 4.80
CA ILE A 355 19.69 19.21 4.03
C ILE A 355 20.86 18.89 3.10
N ASN A 356 21.23 17.62 3.09
CA ASN A 356 22.31 17.04 2.32
C ASN A 356 21.92 15.60 1.96
N GLU A 357 22.80 14.90 1.26
CA GLU A 357 22.58 13.51 0.81
C GLU A 357 22.25 12.53 1.94
N GLN A 358 22.57 12.84 3.20
CA GLN A 358 22.30 11.98 4.35
C GLN A 358 21.01 12.35 5.09
N THR A 359 20.34 13.41 4.65
CA THR A 359 19.17 13.99 5.30
C THR A 359 17.93 13.76 4.45
N ALA A 360 16.87 13.27 5.08
CA ALA A 360 15.53 13.26 4.50
C ALA A 360 14.52 13.85 5.48
N ILE A 361 13.54 14.58 4.98
CA ILE A 361 12.38 15.04 5.75
C ILE A 361 11.20 14.17 5.37
N LEU A 362 10.75 13.36 6.32
CA LEU A 362 9.52 12.61 6.22
C LEU A 362 8.36 13.51 6.63
N SER A 363 7.45 13.78 5.70
CA SER A 363 6.28 14.61 5.92
C SER A 363 5.02 13.74 5.98
N LEU A 364 4.32 13.80 7.11
CA LEU A 364 3.12 13.05 7.39
C LEU A 364 1.92 14.00 7.24
N LEU A 365 1.28 13.98 6.07
CA LEU A 365 0.11 14.79 5.77
C LEU A 365 -1.12 14.03 6.29
N ARG A 366 -1.59 14.40 7.49
CA ARG A 366 -2.75 13.79 8.13
C ARG A 366 -4.02 14.17 7.37
N LEU A 367 -4.80 13.18 7.00
CA LEU A 367 -5.99 13.37 6.18
C LEU A 367 -7.22 13.72 7.03
N ARG A 368 -8.11 14.57 6.51
CA ARG A 368 -9.35 15.01 7.16
C ARG A 368 -10.38 13.89 7.38
#